data_AF-K1UGC2-F1
#
_entry.id   AF-K1UGC2-F1
#
_cell.length_a   1.000
_cell.length_b   1.000
_cell.length_c   1.000
_cell.angle_alpha   90.00
_cell.angle_beta   90.00
_cell.angle_gamma   90.00
#
_symmetry.space_group_name_H-M   'P 1'
#
loop_
_entity.id
_entity.type
_entity.pdbx_description
1 polymer ?
#
loop_
_entity_poly.entity_id
_entity_poly.type
_entity_poly.pdbx_seq_one_letter_code
_entity_poly.pdbx_strand_id
1 'polypeptide(L)'
;SVMGLNVWQKDKQGNWLAGSFSGLFVWDRQQGWVTDYFTGEEAEDTAGPPFGKFAVSGYSADFKGKECVVEYYEGTDALVQPGELSTQPMSLWNFALEVHSGRVFIGSVATYVFVFLVGGGCVWCLWTGYRVRKGNK
;
A
#
# COMPACT_ATOMS: atom_id res chain seq x y z
N SER A 1 -10.11 -0.72 1.02
CA SER A 1 -8.77 -1.30 1.19
C SER A 1 -8.33 -1.28 2.65
N VAL A 2 -7.79 -2.40 3.15
CA VAL A 2 -7.22 -2.53 4.52
C VAL A 2 -5.89 -1.80 4.70
N MET A 3 -5.15 -1.58 3.61
CA MET A 3 -3.87 -0.85 3.60
C MET A 3 -4.04 0.64 3.27
N GLY A 4 -5.29 1.09 3.07
CA GLY A 4 -5.55 2.43 2.58
C GLY A 4 -5.09 2.60 1.13
N LEU A 5 -4.67 3.82 0.81
CA LEU A 5 -4.30 4.25 -0.54
C LEU A 5 -2.76 4.23 -0.68
N ASN A 6 -2.28 3.36 -1.56
CA ASN A 6 -0.85 3.12 -1.81
C ASN A 6 -0.31 3.96 -2.96
N VAL A 7 -1.18 4.37 -3.89
CA VAL A 7 -0.82 5.17 -5.07
C VAL A 7 -1.72 6.39 -5.12
N TRP A 8 -1.10 7.57 -5.20
CA TRP A 8 -1.78 8.85 -5.41
C TRP A 8 -0.96 9.73 -6.35
N GLN A 9 -1.22 9.63 -7.64
CA GLN A 9 -0.48 10.40 -8.65
C GLN A 9 -1.42 11.01 -9.67
N LYS A 10 -0.98 12.08 -10.33
CA LYS A 10 -1.68 12.60 -11.50
C LYS A 10 -1.12 11.96 -12.76
N ASP A 11 -2.00 11.54 -13.66
CA ASP A 11 -1.61 11.15 -15.00
C ASP A 11 -1.27 12.39 -15.85
N LYS A 12 -0.84 12.15 -17.10
CA LYS A 12 -0.49 13.23 -18.04
C LYS A 12 -1.71 14.03 -18.50
N GLN A 13 -2.89 13.44 -18.41
CA GLN A 13 -4.18 14.02 -18.80
C GLN A 13 -4.81 14.85 -17.67
N GLY A 14 -4.27 14.79 -16.45
CA GLY A 14 -4.74 15.52 -15.27
C GLY A 14 -5.73 14.74 -14.40
N ASN A 15 -5.99 13.47 -14.71
CA ASN A 15 -6.76 12.56 -13.85
C ASN A 15 -5.90 12.06 -12.69
N TRP A 16 -6.56 11.55 -11.66
CA TRP A 16 -5.89 10.98 -10.50
C TRP A 16 -5.84 9.47 -10.57
N LEU A 17 -4.65 8.92 -10.47
CA LEU A 17 -4.42 7.50 -10.28
C LEU A 17 -4.47 7.17 -8.79
N ALA A 18 -5.43 6.35 -8.40
CA ALA A 18 -5.73 5.94 -7.04
C ALA A 18 -5.57 4.42 -6.90
N GLY A 19 -4.47 3.99 -6.28
CA GLY A 19 -4.14 2.56 -6.13
C GLY A 19 -4.19 2.11 -4.69
N SER A 20 -4.63 0.87 -4.49
CA SER A 20 -4.74 0.23 -3.18
C SER A 20 -4.75 -1.30 -3.33
N PHE A 21 -4.83 -2.01 -2.20
CA PHE A 21 -5.02 -3.47 -2.24
C PHE A 21 -6.37 -3.89 -2.84
N SER A 22 -7.31 -2.96 -3.00
CA SER A 22 -8.58 -3.20 -3.69
C SER A 22 -8.47 -3.08 -5.21
N GLY A 23 -7.40 -2.52 -5.76
CA GLY A 23 -7.26 -2.27 -7.20
C GLY A 23 -6.53 -0.97 -7.51
N LEU A 24 -6.41 -0.67 -8.81
CA LEU A 24 -5.90 0.59 -9.33
C LEU A 24 -7.00 1.26 -10.16
N PHE A 25 -7.31 2.50 -9.82
CA PHE A 25 -8.43 3.23 -10.40
C PHE A 25 -7.96 4.57 -10.96
N VAL A 26 -8.55 4.98 -12.08
CA VAL A 26 -8.37 6.31 -12.66
C VAL A 26 -9.59 7.13 -12.31
N TRP A 27 -9.38 8.26 -11.63
CA TRP A 27 -10.41 9.20 -11.24
C TRP A 27 -10.33 10.47 -12.07
N ASP A 28 -11.27 10.61 -13.01
CA ASP A 28 -11.51 11.85 -13.73
C ASP A 28 -12.38 12.77 -12.87
N ARG A 29 -11.76 13.82 -12.31
CA ARG A 29 -12.48 14.80 -11.48
C ARG A 29 -13.34 15.77 -12.28
N GLN A 30 -13.07 15.96 -13.57
CA GLN A 30 -13.83 16.90 -14.41
C GLN A 30 -15.17 16.28 -14.77
N GLN A 31 -15.16 14.99 -15.12
CA GLN A 31 -16.36 14.25 -15.50
C GLN A 31 -17.03 13.54 -14.31
N GLY A 32 -16.30 13.37 -13.19
CA GLY A 32 -16.81 12.73 -11.98
C GLY A 32 -16.86 11.21 -12.07
N TRP A 33 -16.09 10.62 -12.97
CA TRP A 33 -16.09 9.18 -13.24
C TRP A 33 -14.85 8.50 -12.66
N VAL A 34 -15.02 7.25 -12.26
CA VAL A 34 -13.94 6.39 -11.79
C VAL A 34 -13.94 5.13 -12.66
N THR A 35 -12.79 4.79 -13.23
CA THR A 35 -12.64 3.59 -14.06
C THR A 35 -11.54 2.70 -13.50
N ASP A 36 -11.69 1.39 -13.65
CA ASP A 36 -10.63 0.43 -13.35
C ASP A 36 -9.49 0.60 -14.38
N TYR A 37 -8.25 0.68 -13.88
CA TYR A 37 -7.08 0.97 -14.72
C TYR A 37 -6.76 -0.18 -15.69
N PHE A 38 -7.07 -1.42 -15.35
CA PHE A 38 -6.71 -2.59 -16.15
C PHE A 38 -7.74 -2.90 -17.24
N THR A 39 -9.02 -2.72 -16.94
CA THR A 39 -10.14 -3.02 -17.85
C THR A 39 -10.65 -1.79 -18.60
N GLY A 40 -10.47 -0.59 -18.03
CA GLY A 40 -11.06 0.65 -18.54
C GLY A 40 -12.57 0.77 -18.31
N GLU A 41 -13.18 -0.19 -17.61
CA GLU A 41 -14.61 -0.19 -17.28
C GLU A 41 -14.89 0.71 -16.07
N GLU A 42 -16.16 1.12 -15.90
CA GLU A 42 -16.57 1.90 -14.73
C GLU A 42 -16.30 1.10 -13.45
N ALA A 43 -15.67 1.74 -12.46
CA ALA A 43 -15.30 1.09 -11.23
C ALA A 43 -16.56 0.68 -10.46
N GLU A 44 -16.71 -0.62 -10.20
CA GLU A 44 -17.83 -1.10 -9.40
C GLU A 44 -17.66 -0.68 -7.93
N ASP A 45 -18.71 -0.08 -7.35
CA ASP A 45 -18.81 0.20 -5.91
C ASP A 45 -19.21 -1.06 -5.12
N THR A 46 -18.59 -2.19 -5.45
CA THR A 46 -18.90 -3.47 -4.81
C THR A 46 -18.01 -3.63 -3.59
N ALA A 47 -18.61 -3.59 -2.40
CA ALA A 47 -17.93 -3.92 -1.15
C ALA A 47 -17.50 -5.41 -1.16
N GLY A 48 -16.28 -5.66 -1.61
CA GLY A 48 -15.72 -7.00 -1.74
C GLY A 48 -14.73 -7.36 -0.62
N PRO A 49 -14.05 -8.51 -0.76
CA PRO A 49 -12.93 -8.89 0.09
C PRO A 49 -11.89 -7.76 0.19
N PRO A 50 -11.11 -7.68 1.28
CA PRO A 50 -10.14 -6.61 1.49
C PRO A 50 -9.04 -6.53 0.42
N PHE A 51 -8.91 -7.57 -0.40
CA PHE A 51 -8.04 -7.66 -1.56
C PHE A 51 -8.89 -7.76 -2.83
N GLY A 52 -8.65 -6.84 -3.77
CA GLY A 52 -9.21 -6.91 -5.11
C GLY A 52 -8.48 -7.92 -5.99
N LYS A 53 -8.93 -8.05 -7.24
CA LYS A 53 -8.30 -8.95 -8.23
C LYS A 53 -6.81 -8.63 -8.45
N PHE A 54 -6.46 -7.34 -8.41
CA PHE A 54 -5.09 -6.84 -8.51
C PHE A 54 -4.77 -6.02 -7.26
N ALA A 55 -4.04 -6.60 -6.32
CA ALA A 55 -3.69 -5.92 -5.07
C ALA A 55 -2.49 -5.00 -5.31
N VAL A 56 -2.72 -3.72 -5.60
CA VAL A 56 -1.65 -2.79 -5.97
C VAL A 56 -0.95 -2.24 -4.72
N SER A 57 0.36 -2.49 -4.64
CA SER A 57 1.24 -2.05 -3.55
C SER A 57 2.08 -0.82 -3.92
N GLY A 58 2.26 -0.54 -5.22
CA GLY A 58 3.02 0.61 -5.67
C GLY A 58 2.83 0.94 -7.15
N TYR A 59 3.31 2.13 -7.52
CA TYR A 59 3.27 2.63 -8.90
C TYR A 59 4.42 3.62 -9.14
N SER A 60 5.01 3.59 -10.32
CA SER A 60 5.93 4.64 -10.80
C SER A 60 5.79 4.88 -12.30
N ALA A 61 5.75 6.15 -12.69
CA ALA A 61 5.80 6.60 -14.08
C ALA A 61 7.17 7.15 -14.50
N ASP A 62 8.18 7.05 -13.62
CA ASP A 62 9.50 7.67 -13.83
C ASP A 62 10.37 6.88 -14.82
N PHE A 63 10.00 5.63 -15.11
CA PHE A 63 10.70 4.81 -16.07
C PHE A 63 10.36 5.26 -17.50
N LYS A 64 11.41 5.56 -18.29
CA LYS A 64 11.26 6.09 -19.66
C LYS A 64 10.38 5.18 -20.52
N GLY A 65 9.13 5.60 -20.71
CA GLY A 65 8.17 4.97 -21.63
C GLY A 65 7.36 3.81 -21.07
N LYS A 66 7.40 3.54 -19.76
CA LYS A 66 6.59 2.48 -19.15
C LYS A 66 6.08 2.90 -17.77
N GLU A 67 4.77 2.82 -17.59
CA GLU A 67 4.14 2.85 -16.28
C GLU A 67 4.42 1.52 -15.58
N CYS A 68 4.92 1.58 -14.36
CA CYS A 68 5.29 0.42 -13.57
C CYS A 68 4.27 0.28 -12.44
N VAL A 69 3.29 -0.59 -12.62
CA VAL A 69 2.38 -1.03 -11.56
C VAL A 69 3.04 -2.19 -10.83
N VAL A 70 3.01 -2.15 -9.50
CA VAL A 70 3.57 -3.21 -8.64
C VAL A 70 2.45 -3.85 -7.84
N GLU A 71 2.23 -5.13 -8.08
CA GLU A 71 1.29 -5.96 -7.34
C GLU A 71 1.93 -6.51 -6.07
N TYR A 72 1.13 -6.65 -5.01
CA TYR A 72 1.62 -7.10 -3.72
C TYR A 72 2.06 -8.57 -3.72
N TYR A 73 1.41 -9.43 -4.50
CA TYR A 73 1.73 -10.86 -4.52
C TYR A 73 2.72 -11.22 -5.62
N GLU A 74 2.50 -10.69 -6.83
CA GLU A 74 3.29 -11.07 -8.02
C GLU A 74 4.44 -10.10 -8.31
N GLY A 75 4.42 -8.89 -7.74
CA GLY A 75 5.43 -7.88 -8.02
C GLY A 75 5.19 -7.17 -9.35
N THR A 76 6.23 -7.06 -10.17
CA THR A 76 6.16 -6.41 -11.49
C THR A 76 7.16 -7.02 -12.46
N ASP A 77 6.74 -7.23 -13.70
CA ASP A 77 7.63 -7.68 -14.79
C ASP A 77 8.38 -6.51 -15.45
N ALA A 78 8.02 -5.26 -15.12
CA ALA A 78 8.65 -4.08 -15.70
C ALA A 78 10.12 -3.92 -15.28
N LEU A 79 10.51 -4.50 -14.15
CA LEU A 79 11.84 -4.39 -13.56
C LEU A 79 12.41 -5.79 -13.28
N VAL A 80 13.22 -6.28 -14.21
CA VAL A 80 13.91 -7.56 -14.05
C VAL A 80 15.01 -7.42 -13.01
N GLN A 81 15.16 -8.45 -12.17
CA GLN A 81 16.25 -8.51 -11.21
C GLN A 81 17.63 -8.42 -11.92
N PRO A 82 18.54 -7.55 -11.47
CA PRO A 82 19.90 -7.49 -12.00
C PRO A 82 20.63 -8.82 -11.87
N GLY A 83 21.39 -9.20 -12.89
CA GLY A 83 22.13 -10.48 -12.92
C GLY A 83 23.15 -10.60 -11.79
N GLU A 84 23.69 -9.49 -11.32
CA GLU A 84 24.61 -9.38 -10.19
C GLU A 84 23.99 -9.85 -8.87
N LEU A 85 22.65 -9.73 -8.75
CA LEU A 85 21.90 -10.14 -7.57
C LEU A 85 21.31 -11.54 -7.72
N SER A 86 21.51 -12.24 -8.85
CA SER A 86 20.95 -13.58 -9.10
C SER A 86 21.42 -14.64 -8.11
N THR A 87 22.61 -14.47 -7.53
CA THR A 87 23.22 -15.41 -6.57
C THR A 87 22.84 -15.12 -5.11
N GLN A 88 22.10 -14.03 -4.85
CA GLN A 88 21.69 -13.66 -3.50
C GLN A 88 20.66 -14.65 -2.96
N PRO A 89 20.60 -14.86 -1.63
CA PRO A 89 19.71 -15.85 -1.00
C PRO A 89 18.22 -15.50 -1.15
N MET A 90 17.90 -14.29 -1.58
CA MET A 90 16.55 -13.79 -1.75
C MET A 90 16.51 -12.85 -2.97
N SER A 91 15.40 -12.89 -3.72
CA SER A 91 15.20 -11.98 -4.85
C SER A 91 15.07 -10.53 -4.38
N LEU A 92 15.41 -9.58 -5.26
CA LEU A 92 15.29 -8.15 -4.98
C LEU A 92 13.84 -7.77 -4.63
N TRP A 93 12.87 -8.37 -5.30
CA TRP A 93 11.45 -8.20 -5.01
C TRP A 93 11.09 -8.65 -3.58
N ASN A 94 11.46 -9.87 -3.20
CA ASN A 94 11.17 -10.39 -1.86
C ASN A 94 11.83 -9.52 -0.79
N PHE A 95 13.07 -9.07 -1.03
CA PHE A 95 13.73 -8.15 -0.12
C PHE A 95 12.97 -6.82 0.02
N ALA A 96 12.53 -6.23 -1.09
CA ALA A 96 11.70 -5.02 -1.07
C ALA A 96 10.38 -5.22 -0.33
N LEU A 97 9.77 -6.41 -0.42
CA LEU A 97 8.55 -6.77 0.30
C LEU A 97 8.79 -6.90 1.81
N GLU A 98 9.93 -7.47 2.23
CA GLU A 98 10.35 -7.49 3.64
C GLU A 98 10.62 -6.08 4.19
N VAL A 99 11.16 -5.18 3.36
CA VAL A 99 11.33 -3.76 3.70
C VAL A 99 9.97 -3.05 3.81
N HIS A 100 9.09 -3.22 2.83
CA HIS A 100 7.76 -2.61 2.77
C HIS A 100 6.90 -3.01 3.97
N SER A 101 6.93 -4.29 4.34
CA SER A 101 6.23 -4.82 5.52
C SER A 101 6.95 -4.55 6.84
N GLY A 102 8.14 -3.94 6.81
CA GLY A 102 8.98 -3.65 7.97
C GLY A 102 9.62 -4.89 8.62
N ARG A 103 9.34 -6.10 8.12
CA ARG A 103 9.85 -7.36 8.69
C ARG A 103 11.37 -7.46 8.67
N VAL A 104 12.04 -6.80 7.71
CA VAL A 104 13.51 -6.75 7.67
C VAL A 104 14.12 -6.09 8.91
N PHE A 105 13.41 -5.14 9.53
CA PHE A 105 13.94 -4.34 10.66
C PHE A 105 13.60 -4.95 12.02
N ILE A 106 12.38 -5.48 12.16
CA ILE A 106 11.85 -5.89 13.46
C ILE A 106 11.77 -7.42 13.57
N GLY A 107 11.93 -8.15 12.47
CA GLY A 107 11.70 -9.59 12.39
C GLY A 107 10.21 -9.94 12.49
N SER A 108 9.83 -11.09 11.94
CA SER A 108 8.43 -11.51 11.83
C SER A 108 7.69 -11.58 13.18
N VAL A 109 8.41 -11.88 14.27
CA VAL A 109 7.85 -11.98 15.63
C VAL A 109 7.47 -10.61 16.18
N ALA A 110 8.29 -9.58 15.94
CA ALA A 110 8.04 -8.28 16.53
C ALA A 110 6.87 -7.53 15.85
N THR A 111 6.55 -7.84 14.58
CA THR A 111 5.34 -7.33 13.92
C THR A 111 4.08 -7.66 14.72
N TYR A 112 4.00 -8.86 15.31
CA TYR A 112 2.86 -9.26 16.14
C TYR A 112 2.87 -8.61 17.53
N VAL A 113 4.06 -8.46 18.13
CA VAL A 113 4.21 -7.88 19.48
C VAL A 113 4.03 -6.35 19.47
N PHE A 114 4.40 -5.68 18.37
CA PHE A 114 4.32 -4.24 18.19
C PHE A 114 2.91 -3.68 18.41
N VAL A 115 1.88 -4.39 17.90
CA VAL A 115 0.47 -4.02 18.12
C VAL A 115 0.13 -3.92 19.61
N PHE A 116 0.65 -4.82 20.44
CA PHE A 116 0.39 -4.78 21.88
C PHE A 116 1.14 -3.64 22.57
N LEU A 117 2.37 -3.33 22.13
CA LEU A 117 3.15 -2.22 22.68
C LEU A 117 2.51 -0.86 22.34
N VAL A 118 2.16 -0.63 21.08
CA VAL A 118 1.51 0.62 20.64
C VAL A 118 0.10 0.71 21.21
N GLY A 119 -0.68 -0.37 21.13
CA GLY A 119 -2.03 -0.42 21.71
C GLY A 119 -2.01 -0.17 23.22
N GLY A 120 -1.08 -0.79 23.95
CA GLY A 120 -0.85 -0.54 25.36
C GLY A 120 -0.46 0.92 25.65
N GLY A 121 0.42 1.50 24.83
CA GLY A 121 0.79 2.91 24.89
C GLY A 121 -0.42 3.85 24.70
N CYS A 122 -1.29 3.57 23.72
CA CYS A 122 -2.51 4.34 23.50
C CYS A 122 -3.46 4.26 24.70
N VAL A 123 -3.69 3.06 25.24
CA VAL A 123 -4.53 2.87 26.44
C VAL A 123 -3.92 3.60 27.64
N TRP A 124 -2.61 3.55 27.82
CA TRP A 124 -1.90 4.29 28.86
C TRP A 124 -2.07 5.80 28.72
N CYS A 125 -1.89 6.35 27.51
CA CYS A 125 -2.11 7.77 27.23
C CYS A 125 -3.56 8.20 27.52
N LEU A 126 -4.55 7.38 27.14
CA LEU A 126 -5.96 7.65 27.43
C LEU A 126 -6.25 7.60 28.94
N TRP A 127 -5.67 6.62 29.64
CA TRP A 127 -5.87 6.45 31.08
C TRP A 127 -5.23 7.58 31.90
N THR A 128 -3.98 7.93 31.57
CA THR A 128 -3.27 9.05 32.20
C THR A 128 -3.99 10.38 31.93
N GLY A 129 -4.41 10.63 30.69
CA GLY A 129 -5.23 11.80 30.33
C GLY A 129 -6.55 11.85 31.09
N TYR A 130 -7.25 10.71 31.24
CA TYR A 130 -8.48 10.62 32.03
C TYR A 130 -8.24 10.93 33.52
N ARG A 131 -7.15 10.41 34.11
CA ARG A 131 -6.77 10.69 35.50
C ARG A 131 -6.51 12.18 35.72
N VAL A 132 -5.76 12.83 34.84
CA VAL A 132 -5.48 14.28 34.91
C VAL A 132 -6.79 15.08 34.83
N ARG A 133 -7.69 14.73 33.90
CA ARG A 133 -9.01 15.39 33.77
C ARG A 133 -9.85 15.27 35.04
N LYS A 134 -9.78 14.12 35.75
CA LYS A 134 -10.56 13.88 36.96
C LYS A 134 -9.95 14.55 38.20
N GLY A 135 -8.64 14.76 38.24
CA GLY A 135 -7.94 15.48 39.31
C GLY A 135 -8.01 17.01 39.19
N ASN A 136 -8.30 17.55 38.00
CA ASN A 136 -8.55 18.98 37.78
C ASN A 136 -10.03 19.39 37.96
N LYS A 137 -10.86 18.51 38.54
CA LYS A 137 -12.22 18.82 39.03
C LYS A 137 -12.22 18.74 40.55
#